data_AF-A0A2P7YVZ5-F1
#
_entry.id   AF-A0A2P7YVZ5-F1
#
_cell.length_a   1.000
_cell.length_b   1.000
_cell.length_c   1.000
_cell.angle_alpha   90.00
_cell.angle_beta   90.00
_cell.angle_gamma   90.00
#
_symmetry.space_group_name_H-M   'P 1'
#
loop_
_entity.id
_entity.type
_entity.pdbx_description
1 polymer ?
#
loop_
_entity_poly.entity_id
_entity_poly.type
_entity_poly.pdbx_seq_one_letter_code
_entity_poly.pdbx_strand_id
1 'polypeptide(L)'
;MGPKHQELPSQLSMKTFAILVAALTASATAQLFPPSPSGCPAAPEVDTANGVPIKPENVPAGCSDFEVLVARGTGEPDFAQGGKFGVVVGDPVISNLTRILPNARGYPVQYPASASLLSPRRGSSDVVARLRRQSTACPNQKFALVGYSQGAVVMRSAVTSLSTSIQNKIVALVMFGDPANRQGRGDDWPAVLRPRDLQICAEDGGGDPVCNANGTCIFFHLIYLRPEFINRAVDFIAAAFRGTPRPA
;
A
#
# COMPACT_ATOMS: atom_id res chain seq x y z
N MET A 1 -36.19 78.66 -17.53
CA MET A 1 -35.92 79.39 -16.28
C MET A 1 -35.10 78.46 -15.41
N GLY A 2 -33.79 78.74 -15.25
CA GLY A 2 -32.89 77.88 -14.46
C GLY A 2 -33.07 78.12 -12.94
N PRO A 3 -32.03 77.93 -12.11
CA PRO A 3 -30.90 76.99 -12.18
C PRO A 3 -30.64 76.31 -10.80
N LYS A 4 -29.62 75.46 -10.68
CA LYS A 4 -28.49 75.58 -9.72
C LYS A 4 -27.77 74.24 -9.53
N HIS A 5 -26.51 74.23 -9.97
CA HIS A 5 -25.48 73.35 -9.44
C HIS A 5 -25.02 73.87 -8.07
N GLN A 6 -24.79 72.96 -7.13
CA GLN A 6 -23.94 73.20 -5.96
C GLN A 6 -23.00 71.99 -5.77
N GLU A 7 -21.80 72.33 -5.33
CA GLU A 7 -20.55 71.57 -5.37
C GLU A 7 -20.46 70.38 -4.39
N LEU A 8 -19.53 69.46 -4.72
CA LEU A 8 -18.88 68.49 -3.83
C LEU A 8 -17.99 69.22 -2.79
N PRO A 9 -17.75 68.65 -1.59
CA PRO A 9 -16.64 67.68 -1.39
C PRO A 9 -17.00 66.64 -0.29
N SER A 10 -16.22 65.66 0.17
CA SER A 10 -14.81 65.31 0.15
C SER A 10 -14.67 63.82 0.49
N GLN A 11 -13.69 63.14 -0.11
CA GLN A 11 -12.78 62.17 0.51
C GLN A 11 -13.31 61.28 1.65
N LEU A 12 -13.49 59.98 1.39
CA LEU A 12 -13.31 58.97 2.43
C LEU A 12 -12.70 57.67 1.85
N SER A 13 -11.38 57.61 2.00
CA SER A 13 -10.53 56.44 2.26
C SER A 13 -10.98 55.08 1.73
N MET A 14 -10.32 54.65 0.65
CA MET A 14 -10.26 53.26 0.18
C MET A 14 -9.50 52.41 1.22
N LYS A 15 -10.21 51.87 2.21
CA LYS A 15 -9.64 50.86 3.12
C LYS A 15 -9.80 49.48 2.50
N THR A 16 -8.71 49.00 1.91
CA THR A 16 -8.49 47.61 1.52
C THR A 16 -8.75 46.69 2.73
N PHE A 17 -9.86 45.97 2.73
CA PHE A 17 -10.05 44.82 3.61
C PHE A 17 -9.34 43.62 2.96
N ALA A 18 -8.06 43.45 3.27
CA ALA A 18 -7.39 42.18 3.05
C ALA A 18 -7.92 41.21 4.11
N ILE A 19 -8.90 40.39 3.73
CA ILE A 19 -9.29 39.23 4.54
C ILE A 19 -8.15 38.22 4.41
N LEU A 20 -7.26 38.24 5.40
CA LEU A 20 -6.26 37.19 5.57
C LEU A 20 -7.03 35.93 6.03
N VAL A 21 -7.45 35.09 5.08
CA VAL A 21 -7.89 33.73 5.39
C VAL A 21 -6.62 32.96 5.77
N ALA A 22 -6.24 33.02 7.05
CA ALA A 22 -5.31 32.06 7.61
C ALA A 22 -6.03 30.70 7.60
N ALA A 23 -5.83 29.93 6.53
CA ALA A 23 -6.15 28.53 6.53
C ALA A 23 -5.24 27.88 7.59
N LEU A 24 -5.76 27.68 8.81
CA LEU A 24 -5.21 26.66 9.69
C LEU A 24 -5.43 25.32 9.00
N THR A 25 -4.45 24.88 8.20
CA THR A 25 -4.30 23.47 7.89
C THR A 25 -3.81 22.80 9.17
N ALA A 26 -4.72 22.60 10.12
CA ALA A 26 -4.50 21.60 11.13
C ALA A 26 -4.43 20.27 10.37
N SER A 27 -3.22 19.79 10.10
CA SER A 27 -2.98 18.41 9.71
C SER A 27 -3.48 17.56 10.88
N ALA A 28 -4.76 17.19 10.84
CA ALA A 28 -5.30 16.20 11.76
C ALA A 28 -4.60 14.88 11.41
N THR A 29 -3.46 14.63 12.05
CA THR A 29 -2.83 13.33 12.07
C THR A 29 -3.81 12.37 12.71
N ALA A 30 -4.61 11.69 11.89
CA ALA A 30 -5.49 10.65 12.37
C ALA A 30 -4.60 9.55 12.98
N GLN A 31 -4.66 9.39 14.30
CA GLN A 31 -4.03 8.25 14.97
C GLN A 31 -4.78 6.99 14.52
N LEU A 32 -4.19 6.28 13.57
CA LEU A 32 -4.75 5.04 13.01
C LEU A 32 -4.74 3.88 14.02
N PHE A 33 -4.02 4.02 15.12
CA PHE A 33 -3.82 2.99 16.13
C PHE A 33 -4.02 3.56 17.54
N PRO A 34 -4.53 2.73 18.49
CA PRO A 34 -4.57 3.11 19.89
C PRO A 34 -3.16 3.45 20.40
N PRO A 35 -3.04 4.30 21.44
CA PRO A 35 -1.75 4.64 22.03
C PRO A 35 -1.04 3.35 22.45
N SER A 36 0.20 3.18 22.01
CA SER A 36 0.97 1.99 22.34
C SER A 36 1.36 1.99 23.83
N PRO A 37 1.55 0.80 24.45
CA PRO A 37 1.98 0.69 25.84
C PRO A 37 3.29 1.41 26.11
N SER A 38 3.54 1.74 27.38
CA SER A 38 4.80 2.28 27.87
C SER A 38 5.97 1.40 27.40
N GLY A 39 6.97 2.00 26.73
CA GLY A 39 8.13 1.30 26.18
C GLY A 39 8.01 0.89 24.71
N CYS A 40 6.84 1.05 24.09
CA CYS A 40 6.72 0.91 22.64
C CYS A 40 7.18 2.18 21.92
N PRO A 41 8.18 2.12 21.01
CA PRO A 41 8.58 3.29 20.24
C PRO A 41 7.42 3.90 19.45
N ALA A 42 7.37 5.22 19.40
CA ALA A 42 6.40 5.93 18.58
C ALA A 42 6.61 5.61 17.09
N ALA A 43 5.51 5.46 16.36
CA ALA A 43 5.56 5.37 14.90
C ALA A 43 6.04 6.71 14.30
N PRO A 44 6.77 6.68 13.17
CA PRO A 44 7.13 7.90 12.47
C PRO A 44 5.86 8.61 11.96
N GLU A 45 5.90 9.93 11.94
CA GLU A 45 4.82 10.73 11.34
C GLU A 45 4.85 10.61 9.82
N VAL A 46 3.72 10.23 9.23
CA VAL A 46 3.51 10.14 7.78
C VAL A 46 2.16 10.77 7.40
N ASP A 47 2.05 11.35 6.20
CA ASP A 47 0.78 11.89 5.70
C ASP A 47 -0.16 10.74 5.32
N THR A 48 -1.06 10.41 6.24
CA THR A 48 -2.09 9.41 6.03
C THR A 48 -3.38 10.01 5.47
N ALA A 49 -3.56 11.33 5.53
CA ALA A 49 -4.79 11.99 5.10
C ALA A 49 -4.88 12.03 3.57
N ASN A 50 -3.84 12.54 2.92
CA ASN A 50 -3.77 12.62 1.46
C ASN A 50 -3.21 11.32 0.87
N GLY A 51 -2.41 10.59 1.64
CA GLY A 51 -1.67 9.41 1.19
C GLY A 51 -0.52 9.79 0.26
N VAL A 52 -0.09 8.82 -0.55
CA VAL A 52 1.07 8.93 -1.42
C VAL A 52 0.62 9.13 -2.87
N PRO A 53 1.27 10.02 -3.64
CA PRO A 53 0.93 10.28 -5.03
C PRO A 53 0.91 9.01 -5.89
N ILE A 54 -0.13 8.88 -6.70
CA ILE A 54 -0.20 7.85 -7.75
C ILE A 54 0.65 8.33 -8.93
N LYS A 55 1.54 7.45 -9.41
CA LYS A 55 2.53 7.75 -10.46
C LYS A 55 2.38 6.77 -11.63
N PRO A 56 1.46 7.03 -12.58
CA PRO A 56 1.21 6.12 -13.71
C PRO A 56 2.45 5.82 -14.56
N GLU A 57 3.42 6.74 -14.60
CA GLU A 57 4.71 6.58 -15.25
C GLU A 57 5.57 5.44 -14.66
N ASN A 58 5.26 4.98 -13.45
CA ASN A 58 5.89 3.81 -12.83
C ASN A 58 5.30 2.48 -13.29
N VAL A 59 4.21 2.49 -14.08
CA VAL A 59 3.59 1.26 -14.57
C VAL A 59 4.45 0.63 -15.66
N PRO A 60 4.93 -0.62 -15.47
CA PRO A 60 5.70 -1.29 -16.50
C PRO A 60 4.84 -1.72 -17.70
N ALA A 61 5.40 -1.53 -18.89
CA ALA A 61 4.78 -1.88 -20.18
C ALA A 61 5.17 -3.28 -20.66
N GLY A 62 4.35 -3.88 -21.52
CA GLY A 62 4.63 -5.17 -22.15
C GLY A 62 4.50 -6.39 -21.22
N CYS A 63 4.91 -7.55 -21.73
CA CYS A 63 4.90 -8.82 -21.00
C CYS A 63 6.17 -9.02 -20.18
N SER A 64 6.04 -9.80 -19.11
CA SER A 64 7.16 -10.45 -18.42
C SER A 64 6.76 -11.89 -18.12
N ASP A 65 7.73 -12.77 -17.87
CA ASP A 65 7.44 -14.13 -17.41
C ASP A 65 6.81 -14.10 -16.01
N PHE A 66 7.26 -13.14 -15.19
CA PHE A 66 6.85 -12.98 -13.80
C PHE A 66 6.66 -11.52 -13.44
N GLU A 67 5.52 -11.19 -12.85
CA GLU A 67 5.23 -9.86 -12.32
C GLU A 67 4.74 -9.91 -10.88
N VAL A 68 5.38 -9.15 -10.00
CA VAL A 68 5.05 -9.05 -8.58
C VAL A 68 4.30 -7.75 -8.36
N LEU A 69 3.00 -7.84 -8.08
CA LEU A 69 2.18 -6.68 -7.74
C LEU A 69 2.38 -6.37 -6.26
N VAL A 70 2.69 -5.12 -5.95
CA VAL A 70 3.00 -4.69 -4.59
C VAL A 70 2.05 -3.58 -4.15
N ALA A 71 1.27 -3.85 -3.10
CA ALA A 71 0.47 -2.84 -2.41
C ALA A 71 1.14 -2.49 -1.08
N ARG A 72 1.64 -1.26 -0.99
CA ARG A 72 2.29 -0.67 0.19
C ARG A 72 1.32 -0.45 1.36
N GLY A 73 1.82 -0.09 2.54
CA GLY A 73 1.05 0.27 3.72
C GLY A 73 0.53 1.71 3.72
N THR A 74 -0.31 2.04 4.69
CA THR A 74 -0.93 3.36 4.81
C THR A 74 0.11 4.47 5.00
N GLY A 75 0.09 5.49 4.15
CA GLY A 75 0.99 6.64 4.20
C GLY A 75 2.45 6.31 3.87
N GLU A 76 2.76 5.07 3.48
CA GLU A 76 4.13 4.60 3.32
C GLU A 76 4.81 5.24 2.09
N PRO A 77 5.85 6.06 2.25
CA PRO A 77 6.53 6.67 1.12
C PRO A 77 7.38 5.65 0.35
N ASP A 78 7.77 6.02 -0.86
CA ASP A 78 8.80 5.33 -1.64
C ASP A 78 10.21 5.65 -1.13
N PHE A 79 11.21 4.77 -1.35
CA PHE A 79 12.61 5.18 -1.19
C PHE A 79 12.95 6.36 -2.11
N ALA A 80 13.60 7.40 -1.55
CA ALA A 80 14.01 8.59 -2.30
C ALA A 80 14.95 8.30 -3.50
N GLN A 81 15.64 7.15 -3.49
CA GLN A 81 16.59 6.71 -4.53
C GLN A 81 15.91 5.88 -5.63
N GLY A 82 14.71 6.25 -6.05
CA GLY A 82 13.98 5.57 -7.13
C GLY A 82 13.14 4.37 -6.70
N GLY A 83 12.82 4.26 -5.41
CA GLY A 83 11.80 3.34 -4.90
C GLY A 83 10.42 3.67 -5.48
N LYS A 84 9.56 2.65 -5.55
CA LYS A 84 8.22 2.76 -6.16
C LYS A 84 7.16 1.91 -5.44
N PHE A 85 7.59 1.04 -4.53
CA PHE A 85 6.77 -0.06 -4.00
C PHE A 85 6.47 0.09 -2.50
N GLY A 86 6.98 1.13 -1.85
CA GLY A 86 6.95 1.32 -0.39
C GLY A 86 8.25 0.88 0.28
N VAL A 87 8.76 1.74 1.18
CA VAL A 87 10.09 1.64 1.81
C VAL A 87 10.28 0.43 2.75
N VAL A 88 9.23 -0.05 3.42
CA VAL A 88 9.28 -1.09 4.47
C VAL A 88 9.31 -2.49 3.87
N VAL A 89 8.40 -2.78 2.93
CA VAL A 89 8.25 -4.14 2.37
C VAL A 89 8.51 -4.19 0.88
N GLY A 90 7.87 -3.29 0.13
CA GLY A 90 7.82 -3.42 -1.32
C GLY A 90 9.18 -3.28 -1.99
N ASP A 91 9.85 -2.17 -1.74
CA ASP A 91 11.17 -1.88 -2.31
C ASP A 91 12.20 -2.95 -1.91
N PRO A 92 12.33 -3.38 -0.64
CA PRO A 92 13.28 -4.45 -0.29
C PRO A 92 12.92 -5.81 -0.88
N VAL A 93 11.64 -6.20 -0.95
CA VAL A 93 11.23 -7.46 -1.62
C VAL A 93 11.61 -7.44 -3.10
N ILE A 94 11.28 -6.37 -3.83
CA ILE A 94 11.56 -6.29 -5.28
C ILE A 94 13.06 -6.20 -5.54
N SER A 95 13.80 -5.40 -4.77
CA SER A 95 15.26 -5.29 -4.87
C SER A 95 15.95 -6.65 -4.65
N ASN A 96 15.56 -7.38 -3.61
CA ASN A 96 16.20 -8.67 -3.30
C ASN A 96 15.76 -9.77 -4.26
N LEU A 97 14.50 -9.79 -4.68
CA LEU A 97 13.98 -10.77 -5.63
C LEU A 97 14.65 -10.63 -7.01
N THR A 98 14.79 -9.41 -7.52
CA THR A 98 15.37 -9.16 -8.84
C THR A 98 16.85 -9.52 -8.92
N ARG A 99 17.56 -9.58 -7.79
CA ARG A 99 18.94 -10.12 -7.74
C ARG A 99 19.02 -11.62 -8.04
N ILE A 100 17.99 -12.40 -7.67
CA ILE A 100 17.97 -13.87 -7.84
C ILE A 100 17.05 -14.34 -8.96
N LEU A 101 16.16 -13.46 -9.42
CA LEU A 101 15.26 -13.63 -10.55
C LEU A 101 15.28 -12.33 -11.39
N PRO A 102 16.33 -12.12 -12.22
CA PRO A 102 16.50 -10.87 -12.96
C PRO A 102 15.38 -10.56 -13.96
N ASN A 103 14.60 -11.58 -14.36
CA ASN A 103 13.44 -11.43 -15.24
C ASN A 103 12.14 -11.11 -14.48
N ALA A 104 12.16 -11.13 -13.14
CA ALA A 104 11.03 -10.69 -12.35
C ALA A 104 10.86 -9.18 -12.46
N ARG A 105 9.61 -8.73 -12.50
CA ARG A 105 9.27 -7.32 -12.60
C ARG A 105 8.30 -6.90 -11.51
N GLY A 106 8.53 -5.77 -10.88
CA GLY A 106 7.59 -5.20 -9.91
C GLY A 106 6.50 -4.36 -10.61
N TYR A 107 5.27 -4.45 -10.12
CA TYR A 107 4.18 -3.53 -10.43
C TYR A 107 3.77 -2.79 -9.14
N PRO A 108 3.97 -1.47 -9.05
CA PRO A 108 3.52 -0.70 -7.91
C PRO A 108 2.02 -0.44 -8.04
N VAL A 109 1.22 -0.91 -7.09
CA VAL A 109 -0.24 -0.72 -7.15
C VAL A 109 -0.58 0.77 -7.13
N GLN A 110 -1.41 1.19 -8.08
CA GLN A 110 -1.75 2.59 -8.33
C GLN A 110 -2.93 3.00 -7.45
N TYR A 111 -2.64 3.30 -6.19
CA TYR A 111 -3.63 3.76 -5.23
C TYR A 111 -3.03 4.74 -4.23
N PRO A 112 -3.83 5.50 -3.46
CA PRO A 112 -3.28 6.53 -2.57
C PRO A 112 -2.60 5.96 -1.32
N ALA A 113 -2.98 4.76 -0.86
CA ALA A 113 -2.58 4.26 0.45
C ALA A 113 -2.89 5.25 1.60
N SER A 114 -3.99 6.00 1.51
CA SER A 114 -4.44 6.92 2.56
C SER A 114 -5.26 6.20 3.63
N ALA A 115 -5.52 6.85 4.76
CA ALA A 115 -6.44 6.41 5.81
C ALA A 115 -7.91 6.28 5.36
N SER A 116 -8.28 6.87 4.21
CA SER A 116 -9.62 6.75 3.65
C SER A 116 -10.03 5.28 3.43
N LEU A 117 -11.24 4.92 3.86
CA LEU A 117 -11.84 3.61 3.59
C LEU A 117 -12.00 3.29 2.08
N LEU A 118 -11.92 4.31 1.21
CA LEU A 118 -11.94 4.13 -0.24
C LEU A 118 -10.57 3.77 -0.82
N SER A 119 -9.48 3.98 -0.06
CA SER A 119 -8.12 3.70 -0.52
C SER A 119 -7.91 2.22 -0.87
N PRO A 120 -8.20 1.25 0.02
CA PRO A 120 -8.06 -0.17 -0.33
C PRO A 120 -8.92 -0.60 -1.51
N ARG A 121 -10.12 -0.01 -1.66
CA ARG A 121 -11.02 -0.30 -2.78
C ARG A 121 -10.40 0.12 -4.11
N ARG A 122 -9.80 1.32 -4.17
CA ARG A 122 -9.07 1.79 -5.35
C ARG A 122 -7.88 0.89 -5.69
N GLY A 123 -7.10 0.49 -4.69
CA GLY A 123 -5.99 -0.45 -4.89
C GLY A 123 -6.47 -1.80 -5.41
N SER A 124 -7.57 -2.34 -4.87
CA SER A 124 -8.17 -3.59 -5.35
C SER A 124 -8.61 -3.49 -6.81
N SER A 125 -9.30 -2.41 -7.19
CA SER A 125 -9.68 -2.17 -8.58
C SER A 125 -8.49 -2.11 -9.53
N ASP A 126 -7.39 -1.46 -9.11
CA ASP A 126 -6.16 -1.39 -9.89
C ASP A 126 -5.51 -2.77 -10.08
N VAL A 127 -5.37 -3.56 -9.00
CA VAL A 127 -4.85 -4.93 -9.05
C VAL A 127 -5.68 -5.80 -9.99
N VAL A 128 -7.01 -5.75 -9.87
CA VAL A 128 -7.93 -6.50 -10.75
C VAL A 128 -7.76 -6.09 -12.21
N ALA A 129 -7.69 -4.78 -12.49
CA ALA A 129 -7.51 -4.26 -13.84
C ALA A 129 -6.15 -4.69 -14.43
N ARG A 130 -5.06 -4.62 -13.66
CA ARG A 130 -3.72 -5.06 -14.08
C ARG A 130 -3.71 -6.54 -14.39
N LEU A 131 -4.21 -7.38 -13.48
CA LEU A 131 -4.21 -8.84 -13.65
C LEU A 131 -5.07 -9.28 -14.84
N ARG A 132 -6.25 -8.67 -15.05
CA ARG A 132 -7.08 -8.94 -16.24
C ARG A 132 -6.34 -8.57 -17.52
N ARG A 133 -5.84 -7.34 -17.61
CA ARG A 133 -5.12 -6.84 -18.79
C ARG A 133 -3.91 -7.70 -19.12
N GLN A 134 -3.05 -7.98 -18.14
CA GLN A 134 -1.87 -8.81 -18.35
C GLN A 134 -2.22 -10.27 -18.64
N SER A 135 -3.25 -10.83 -18.02
CA SER A 135 -3.66 -12.21 -18.30
C SER A 135 -4.16 -12.39 -19.73
N THR A 136 -4.77 -11.37 -20.32
CA THR A 136 -5.19 -11.34 -21.73
C THR A 136 -4.01 -11.10 -22.67
N ALA A 137 -3.19 -10.08 -22.40
CA ALA A 137 -2.07 -9.71 -23.28
C ALA A 137 -0.90 -10.72 -23.22
N CYS A 138 -0.70 -11.36 -22.07
CA CYS A 138 0.41 -12.24 -21.76
C CYS A 138 -0.10 -13.55 -21.15
N PRO A 139 -0.62 -14.49 -21.98
CA PRO A 139 -1.30 -15.70 -21.49
C PRO A 139 -0.46 -16.60 -20.59
N ASN A 140 0.88 -16.55 -20.70
CA ASN A 140 1.80 -17.37 -19.90
C ASN A 140 2.38 -16.63 -18.68
N GLN A 141 2.08 -15.33 -18.52
CA GLN A 141 2.62 -14.54 -17.42
C GLN A 141 2.08 -15.04 -16.08
N LYS A 142 3.01 -15.25 -15.14
CA LYS A 142 2.70 -15.60 -13.74
C LYS A 142 2.77 -14.36 -12.86
N PHE A 143 2.05 -14.40 -11.74
CA PHE A 143 1.97 -13.28 -10.80
C PHE A 143 2.29 -13.70 -9.38
N ALA A 144 2.87 -12.79 -8.60
CA ALA A 144 2.82 -12.84 -7.15
C ALA A 144 2.18 -11.57 -6.61
N LEU A 145 1.46 -11.67 -5.51
CA LEU A 145 0.85 -10.51 -4.84
C LEU A 145 1.53 -10.31 -3.49
N VAL A 146 2.07 -9.12 -3.27
CA VAL A 146 2.67 -8.72 -2.00
C VAL A 146 1.86 -7.57 -1.42
N GLY A 147 1.37 -7.73 -0.21
CA GLY A 147 0.59 -6.72 0.49
C GLY A 147 1.14 -6.47 1.89
N TYR A 148 1.30 -5.19 2.26
CA TYR A 148 1.68 -4.81 3.62
C TYR A 148 0.56 -4.00 4.27
N SER A 149 0.10 -4.41 5.45
CA SER A 149 -0.91 -3.68 6.24
C SER A 149 -2.19 -3.44 5.42
N GLN A 150 -2.52 -2.18 5.10
CA GLN A 150 -3.60 -1.82 4.18
C GLN A 150 -3.49 -2.52 2.81
N GLY A 151 -2.27 -2.73 2.32
CA GLY A 151 -1.99 -3.45 1.08
C GLY A 151 -2.39 -4.93 1.11
N ALA A 152 -2.40 -5.58 2.28
CA ALA A 152 -2.94 -6.94 2.40
C ALA A 152 -4.46 -6.94 2.16
N VAL A 153 -5.17 -5.94 2.69
CA VAL A 153 -6.61 -5.73 2.44
C VAL A 153 -6.89 -5.49 0.95
N VAL A 154 -6.01 -4.75 0.26
CA VAL A 154 -6.06 -4.57 -1.20
C VAL A 154 -6.01 -5.91 -1.92
N MET A 155 -5.01 -6.75 -1.64
CA MET A 155 -4.83 -8.03 -2.33
C MET A 155 -5.99 -8.99 -2.06
N ARG A 156 -6.43 -9.09 -0.80
CA ARG A 156 -7.60 -9.87 -0.40
C ARG A 156 -8.86 -9.47 -1.17
N SER A 157 -9.13 -8.18 -1.24
CA SER A 157 -10.30 -7.66 -1.95
C SER A 157 -10.20 -7.86 -3.47
N ALA A 158 -8.98 -7.85 -4.02
CA ALA A 158 -8.77 -8.02 -5.45
C ALA A 158 -9.06 -9.44 -5.90
N VAL A 159 -8.50 -10.44 -5.19
CA VAL A 159 -8.57 -11.84 -5.64
C VAL A 159 -9.98 -12.42 -5.63
N THR A 160 -10.87 -11.92 -4.75
CA THR A 160 -12.29 -12.32 -4.72
C THR A 160 -13.06 -11.87 -5.96
N SER A 161 -12.56 -10.86 -6.69
CA SER A 161 -13.15 -10.33 -7.91
C SER A 161 -12.57 -10.92 -9.21
N LEU A 162 -11.64 -11.88 -9.08
CA LEU A 162 -10.98 -12.55 -10.20
C LEU A 162 -11.64 -13.88 -10.53
N SER A 163 -11.62 -14.26 -11.81
CA SER A 163 -11.98 -15.61 -12.21
C SER A 163 -10.93 -16.61 -11.74
N THR A 164 -11.32 -17.88 -11.56
CA THR A 164 -10.40 -18.97 -11.20
C THR A 164 -9.25 -19.11 -12.20
N SER A 165 -9.47 -18.80 -13.48
CA SER A 165 -8.41 -18.80 -14.51
C SER A 165 -7.32 -17.77 -14.22
N ILE A 166 -7.67 -16.56 -13.80
CA ILE A 166 -6.68 -15.54 -13.42
C ILE A 166 -6.06 -15.89 -12.06
N GLN A 167 -6.85 -16.35 -11.09
CA GLN A 167 -6.33 -16.80 -9.79
C GLN A 167 -5.26 -17.89 -9.97
N ASN A 168 -5.46 -18.83 -10.91
CA ASN A 168 -4.48 -19.87 -11.21
C ASN A 168 -3.10 -19.34 -11.64
N LYS A 169 -3.04 -18.13 -12.21
CA LYS A 169 -1.78 -17.48 -12.61
C LYS A 169 -1.05 -16.84 -11.43
N ILE A 170 -1.71 -16.65 -10.28
CA ILE A 170 -1.10 -16.11 -9.07
C ILE A 170 -0.42 -17.26 -8.32
N VAL A 171 0.90 -17.33 -8.38
CA VAL A 171 1.68 -18.44 -7.81
C VAL A 171 2.07 -18.23 -6.35
N ALA A 172 2.01 -16.99 -5.85
CA ALA A 172 2.29 -16.66 -4.45
C ALA A 172 1.45 -15.47 -3.98
N LEU A 173 0.95 -15.55 -2.75
CA LEU A 173 0.43 -14.44 -1.96
C LEU A 173 1.37 -14.28 -0.76
N VAL A 174 1.92 -13.09 -0.54
CA VAL A 174 2.73 -12.80 0.64
C VAL A 174 2.19 -11.57 1.34
N MET A 175 1.64 -11.76 2.54
CA MET A 175 1.00 -10.68 3.30
C MET A 175 1.81 -10.39 4.56
N PHE A 176 2.21 -9.13 4.72
CA PHE A 176 2.94 -8.63 5.88
C PHE A 176 1.98 -7.84 6.77
N GLY A 177 1.92 -8.16 8.06
CA GLY A 177 1.06 -7.43 8.99
C GLY A 177 -0.42 -7.39 8.57
N ASP A 178 -0.96 -8.51 8.07
CA ASP A 178 -2.34 -8.59 7.55
C ASP A 178 -3.39 -8.46 8.67
N PRO A 179 -4.28 -7.44 8.64
CA PRO A 179 -5.40 -7.34 9.58
C PRO A 179 -6.34 -8.55 9.59
N ALA A 180 -6.42 -9.33 8.51
CA ALA A 180 -7.23 -10.53 8.46
C ALA A 180 -6.66 -11.64 9.37
N ASN A 181 -5.34 -11.71 9.52
CA ASN A 181 -4.71 -12.69 10.42
C ASN A 181 -5.11 -12.46 11.87
N ARG A 182 -5.19 -11.18 12.30
CA ARG A 182 -5.70 -10.80 13.63
C ARG A 182 -7.12 -11.28 13.89
N GLN A 183 -7.92 -11.42 12.84
CA GLN A 183 -9.31 -11.86 12.91
C GLN A 183 -9.45 -13.40 12.84
N GLY A 184 -8.34 -14.14 12.80
CA GLY A 184 -8.36 -15.59 12.55
C GLY A 184 -8.77 -15.95 11.12
N ARG A 185 -8.56 -15.02 10.17
CA ARG A 185 -8.94 -15.15 8.76
C ARG A 185 -7.73 -15.03 7.83
N GLY A 186 -6.53 -15.32 8.32
CA GLY A 186 -5.29 -15.23 7.52
C GLY A 186 -5.35 -16.11 6.27
N ASP A 187 -5.97 -17.29 6.38
CA ASP A 187 -6.08 -18.31 5.33
C ASP A 187 -7.38 -18.24 4.51
N ASP A 188 -8.25 -17.24 4.74
CA ASP A 188 -9.53 -17.05 4.05
C ASP A 188 -9.33 -16.56 2.60
N TRP A 189 -8.82 -17.45 1.77
CA TRP A 189 -8.54 -17.25 0.35
C TRP A 189 -9.40 -18.17 -0.52
N PRO A 190 -9.61 -17.81 -1.81
CA PRO A 190 -10.11 -18.75 -2.80
C PRO A 190 -9.32 -20.06 -2.76
N ALA A 191 -10.01 -21.19 -2.95
CA ALA A 191 -9.43 -22.53 -2.70
C ALA A 191 -8.12 -22.79 -3.44
N VAL A 192 -8.00 -22.27 -4.67
CA VAL A 192 -6.80 -22.42 -5.51
C VAL A 192 -5.59 -21.65 -4.99
N LEU A 193 -5.81 -20.61 -4.19
CA LEU A 193 -4.79 -19.72 -3.65
C LEU A 193 -4.37 -20.06 -2.21
N ARG A 194 -5.23 -20.74 -1.43
CA ARG A 194 -4.89 -21.15 -0.05
C ARG A 194 -3.52 -21.81 0.12
N PRO A 195 -3.09 -22.78 -0.72
CA PRO A 195 -1.76 -23.39 -0.58
C PRO A 195 -0.60 -22.51 -1.06
N ARG A 196 -0.87 -21.28 -1.50
CA ARG A 196 0.09 -20.33 -2.07
C ARG A 196 0.26 -19.09 -1.20
N ASP A 197 -0.36 -19.08 -0.03
CA ASP A 197 -0.33 -17.97 0.92
C ASP A 197 0.83 -18.09 1.90
N LEU A 198 1.46 -16.96 2.18
CA LEU A 198 2.45 -16.80 3.23
C LEU A 198 2.08 -15.55 4.04
N GLN A 199 1.67 -15.79 5.29
CA GLN A 199 1.45 -14.74 6.28
C GLN A 199 2.75 -14.47 7.03
N ILE A 200 3.16 -13.20 7.06
CA ILE A 200 4.33 -12.72 7.80
C ILE A 200 3.82 -11.76 8.86
N CYS A 201 3.76 -12.25 10.10
CA CYS A 201 3.40 -11.48 11.28
C CYS A 201 4.60 -11.44 12.23
N ALA A 202 4.99 -10.25 12.69
CA ALA A 202 6.05 -10.10 13.68
C ALA A 202 5.49 -10.44 15.07
N GLU A 203 5.88 -11.58 15.63
CA GLU A 203 5.31 -12.10 16.89
C GLU A 203 6.15 -11.77 18.13
N ASP A 204 7.46 -11.54 17.95
CA ASP A 204 8.40 -11.35 19.05
C ASP A 204 8.23 -10.00 19.76
N GLY A 205 8.76 -9.92 20.99
CA GLY A 205 9.01 -8.65 21.71
C GLY A 205 7.79 -7.79 22.05
N GLY A 206 6.58 -8.34 21.91
CA GLY A 206 5.31 -7.64 22.14
C GLY A 206 4.33 -7.80 20.98
N GLY A 207 4.82 -8.22 19.81
CA GLY A 207 4.00 -8.60 18.66
C GLY A 207 3.35 -7.43 17.93
N ASP A 208 3.16 -7.60 16.62
CA ASP A 208 2.47 -6.67 15.74
C ASP A 208 0.95 -6.69 16.06
N PRO A 209 0.40 -5.60 16.61
CA PRO A 209 -1.02 -5.54 16.95
C PRO A 209 -1.91 -5.58 15.72
N VAL A 210 -1.44 -5.32 14.51
CA VAL A 210 -2.28 -5.33 13.31
C VAL A 210 -2.62 -6.75 12.87
N CYS A 211 -1.65 -7.67 12.90
CA CYS A 211 -1.83 -9.05 12.47
C CYS A 211 -1.98 -10.06 13.59
N ASN A 212 -1.67 -9.70 14.84
CA ASN A 212 -1.87 -10.55 16.01
C ASN A 212 -2.83 -9.86 16.99
N ALA A 213 -3.89 -10.56 17.41
CA ALA A 213 -4.83 -10.07 18.41
C ALA A 213 -4.19 -9.84 19.79
N ASN A 214 -3.12 -10.56 20.09
CA ASN A 214 -2.31 -10.42 21.30
C ASN A 214 -1.12 -9.48 21.10
N GLY A 215 -0.93 -8.92 19.90
CA GLY A 215 0.10 -7.93 19.64
C GLY A 215 -0.20 -6.65 20.40
N THR A 216 0.84 -6.02 20.94
CA THR A 216 0.72 -4.92 21.89
C THR A 216 1.45 -3.66 21.43
N CYS A 217 2.40 -3.76 20.51
CA CYS A 217 3.29 -2.66 20.20
C CYS A 217 3.41 -2.41 18.68
N ILE A 218 2.94 -1.23 18.24
CA ILE A 218 2.91 -0.86 16.82
C ILE A 218 4.29 -0.86 16.16
N PHE A 219 5.37 -0.70 16.94
CA PHE A 219 6.73 -0.83 16.44
C PHE A 219 6.94 -2.14 15.67
N PHE A 220 6.39 -3.26 16.15
CA PHE A 220 6.52 -4.56 15.46
C PHE A 220 5.79 -4.60 14.11
N HIS A 221 4.80 -3.73 13.90
CA HIS A 221 4.18 -3.56 12.58
C HIS A 221 5.09 -2.84 11.57
N LEU A 222 6.13 -2.16 12.02
CA LEU A 222 6.99 -1.29 11.20
C LEU A 222 8.35 -1.91 10.86
N ILE A 223 8.69 -3.05 11.48
CA ILE A 223 10.02 -3.67 11.34
C ILE A 223 10.12 -4.72 10.22
N TYR A 224 9.09 -4.87 9.38
CA TYR A 224 9.11 -5.88 8.31
C TYR A 224 10.23 -5.70 7.28
N LEU A 225 10.89 -4.55 7.26
CA LEU A 225 12.12 -4.30 6.49
C LEU A 225 13.31 -5.16 6.92
N ARG A 226 13.25 -5.78 8.10
CA ARG A 226 14.33 -6.61 8.63
C ARG A 226 14.58 -7.84 7.75
N PRO A 227 15.86 -8.27 7.60
CA PRO A 227 16.24 -9.34 6.68
C PRO A 227 15.48 -10.64 6.87
N GLU A 228 15.15 -11.06 8.10
CA GLU A 228 14.47 -12.34 8.32
C GLU A 228 13.06 -12.39 7.69
N PHE A 229 12.34 -11.26 7.65
CA PHE A 229 11.02 -11.19 7.03
C PHE A 229 11.13 -11.08 5.51
N ILE A 230 12.00 -10.19 5.02
CA ILE A 230 12.20 -9.98 3.59
C ILE A 230 12.76 -11.23 2.92
N ASN A 231 13.76 -11.88 3.52
CA ASN A 231 14.37 -13.09 2.95
C ASN A 231 13.36 -14.24 2.89
N ARG A 232 12.53 -14.42 3.93
CA ARG A 232 11.45 -15.42 3.93
C ARG A 232 10.47 -15.18 2.76
N ALA A 233 10.05 -13.95 2.55
CA ALA A 233 9.18 -13.59 1.43
C ALA A 233 9.83 -13.84 0.06
N VAL A 234 11.06 -13.36 -0.13
CA VAL A 234 11.80 -13.51 -1.40
C VAL A 234 12.01 -14.97 -1.75
N ASP A 235 12.42 -15.78 -0.77
CA ASP A 235 12.59 -17.22 -0.94
C ASP A 235 11.29 -17.92 -1.34
N PHE A 236 10.19 -17.59 -0.66
CA PHE A 236 8.87 -18.16 -0.94
C PHE A 236 8.39 -17.81 -2.35
N ILE A 237 8.46 -16.53 -2.72
CA ILE A 237 8.08 -16.03 -4.05
C ILE A 237 8.91 -16.69 -5.14
N ALA A 238 10.24 -16.76 -4.96
CA ALA A 238 11.13 -17.34 -5.96
C ALA A 238 10.90 -18.84 -6.13
N ALA A 239 10.70 -19.56 -5.03
CA ALA A 239 10.43 -20.98 -5.04
C ALA A 239 9.08 -21.31 -5.72
N ALA A 240 8.04 -20.52 -5.45
CA ALA A 240 6.75 -20.64 -6.12
C ALA A 240 6.85 -20.41 -7.64
N PHE A 241 7.58 -19.38 -8.09
CA PHE A 241 7.77 -19.12 -9.52
C PHE A 241 8.51 -20.26 -10.24
N ARG A 242 9.54 -20.83 -9.59
CA ARG A 242 10.34 -21.96 -10.09
C ARG A 242 9.60 -23.30 -10.10
N GLY A 243 8.37 -23.36 -9.59
CA GLY A 243 7.59 -24.60 -9.53
C GLY A 243 7.99 -25.53 -8.39
N THR A 244 8.66 -24.99 -7.36
CA THR A 244 9.04 -25.70 -6.14
C THR A 244 8.48 -24.97 -4.91
N PRO A 245 7.15 -24.84 -4.76
CA PRO A 245 6.56 -24.04 -3.69
C PRO A 245 7.05 -24.50 -2.32
N ARG A 246 7.39 -23.56 -1.44
CA ARG A 246 7.72 -23.85 -0.05
C ARG A 246 6.43 -23.92 0.78
N PRO A 247 6.41 -24.69 1.88
CA PRO A 247 5.37 -24.54 2.89
C PRO A 247 5.28 -23.09 3.37
N ALA A 248 4.06 -22.65 3.65
CA ALA A 248 3.76 -21.36 4.29
C ALA A 248 4.40 -21.28 5.68
#